data_AF-A0A9R0RVM5-F1
#
_entry.id   AF-A0A9R0RVM5-F1
#
_cell.length_a   1.000
_cell.length_b   1.000
_cell.length_c   1.000
_cell.angle_alpha   90.00
_cell.angle_beta   90.00
_cell.angle_gamma   90.00
#
_symmetry.space_group_name_H-M   'P 1'
#
loop_
_entity.id
_entity.type
_entity.pdbx_description
1 polymer ?
#
loop_
_entity_poly.entity_id
_entity_poly.type
_entity_poly.pdbx_seq_one_letter_code
_entity_poly.pdbx_strand_id
1 'polypeptide(L)'
;MATGMPECSPAMLVAAGLAVLAICSYLATIVVRHGAAGAQRYPPVVGTVFHQVYHLRRLHDYFTDLFREHATFRLLAPGGRRQIYTSDTAVVEHILRTNFANYEKGASNYDKMGDLFGDGIFAVDGDKWKQQRKIASYDFSTRALRDFSGGVFNRNAAKLAHIVAGNAAAKQPMDFQALLMKATMDSIFTIAFGVDLGTLSGSDEGSRFAAAFDDASEFILLRYVDAFWKVSRFLNVGAEAALRHRIKVVDEFVYKCIRARADEMSDGSKAHGVEG
;
A
#
# COMPACT_ATOMS: atom_id res chain seq x y z
N MET A 1 -37.81 -29.08 -19.82
CA MET A 1 -38.53 -27.79 -19.93
C MET A 1 -37.49 -26.71 -19.73
N ALA A 2 -37.28 -25.88 -20.76
CA ALA A 2 -36.07 -25.07 -20.95
C ALA A 2 -35.96 -23.90 -19.95
N THR A 3 -34.76 -23.70 -19.41
CA THR A 3 -34.37 -22.53 -18.62
C THR A 3 -34.18 -21.33 -19.54
N GLY A 4 -35.06 -20.33 -19.42
CA GLY A 4 -34.95 -19.07 -20.17
C GLY A 4 -33.73 -18.28 -19.74
N MET A 5 -32.83 -18.00 -20.68
CA MET A 5 -31.75 -17.03 -20.50
C MET A 5 -32.33 -15.61 -20.44
N PRO A 6 -31.76 -14.69 -19.66
CA PRO A 6 -32.22 -13.31 -19.61
C PRO A 6 -31.94 -12.61 -20.94
N GLU A 7 -32.99 -12.04 -21.55
CA GLU A 7 -32.88 -11.27 -22.79
C GLU A 7 -32.02 -10.02 -22.56
N CYS A 8 -30.94 -9.90 -23.32
CA CYS A 8 -30.01 -8.78 -23.25
C CYS A 8 -30.68 -7.54 -23.86
N SER A 9 -30.97 -6.52 -23.05
CA SER A 9 -31.64 -5.30 -23.50
C SER A 9 -30.86 -4.62 -24.66
N PRO A 10 -31.54 -4.09 -25.70
CA PRO A 10 -30.90 -3.37 -26.81
C PRO A 10 -29.94 -2.26 -26.37
N ALA A 11 -30.22 -1.63 -25.22
CA ALA A 11 -29.36 -0.61 -24.63
C ALA A 11 -28.00 -1.17 -24.16
N MET A 12 -27.94 -2.41 -23.67
CA MET A 12 -26.68 -3.05 -23.28
C MET A 12 -25.83 -3.41 -24.49
N LEU A 13 -26.45 -3.83 -25.61
CA LEU A 13 -25.73 -4.11 -26.85
C LEU A 13 -25.14 -2.83 -27.47
N VAL A 14 -25.88 -1.72 -27.42
CA VAL A 14 -25.37 -0.41 -27.86
C VAL A 14 -24.24 0.08 -26.97
N ALA A 15 -24.38 -0.04 -25.64
CA ALA A 15 -23.33 0.34 -24.70
C ALA A 15 -22.05 -0.50 -24.90
N ALA A 16 -22.19 -1.81 -25.10
CA ALA A 16 -21.07 -2.69 -25.41
C ALA A 16 -20.40 -2.33 -26.75
N GLY A 17 -21.20 -2.04 -27.79
CA GLY A 17 -20.67 -1.61 -29.08
C GLY A 17 -19.89 -0.29 -29.01
N LEU A 18 -20.40 0.70 -28.28
CA LEU A 18 -19.71 1.97 -28.04
C LEU A 18 -18.42 1.79 -27.23
N ALA A 19 -18.42 0.92 -26.22
CA ALA A 19 -17.24 0.59 -25.45
C ALA A 19 -16.15 -0.07 -26.32
N VAL A 20 -16.52 -1.00 -27.18
CA VAL A 20 -15.59 -1.64 -28.13
C VAL A 20 -15.02 -0.62 -29.11
N LEU A 21 -15.83 0.27 -29.67
CA LEU A 21 -15.36 1.34 -30.57
C LEU A 21 -14.43 2.33 -29.86
N ALA A 22 -14.71 2.68 -28.61
CA ALA A 22 -13.84 3.51 -27.79
C ALA A 22 -12.49 2.82 -27.50
N ILE A 23 -12.50 1.52 -27.22
CA ILE A 23 -11.28 0.72 -27.01
C ILE A 23 -10.48 0.63 -28.33
N CYS A 24 -11.13 0.32 -29.45
CA CYS A 24 -10.47 0.21 -30.75
C CYS A 24 -9.87 1.55 -31.21
N SER A 25 -10.58 2.66 -31.03
CA SER A 25 -10.06 4.00 -31.35
C SER A 25 -8.93 4.44 -30.43
N TYR A 26 -8.99 4.08 -29.14
CA TYR A 26 -7.88 4.29 -28.20
C TYR A 26 -6.63 3.46 -28.56
N LEU A 27 -6.81 2.19 -28.91
CA LEU A 27 -5.71 1.32 -29.37
C LEU A 27 -5.13 1.81 -30.70
N ALA A 28 -5.97 2.23 -31.66
CA ALA A 28 -5.52 2.78 -32.93
C ALA A 28 -4.74 4.09 -32.75
N THR A 29 -5.21 4.99 -31.88
CA THR A 29 -4.47 6.23 -31.57
C THR A 29 -3.16 5.97 -30.83
N ILE A 30 -3.09 4.93 -29.98
CA ILE A 30 -1.83 4.46 -29.41
C ILE A 30 -0.89 4.00 -30.53
N VAL A 31 -1.33 3.07 -31.38
CA VAL A 31 -0.48 2.49 -32.44
C VAL A 31 0.00 3.57 -33.41
N VAL A 32 -0.88 4.47 -33.85
CA VAL A 32 -0.54 5.58 -34.76
C VAL A 32 0.42 6.59 -34.11
N ARG A 33 0.19 6.98 -32.84
CA ARG A 33 1.10 7.92 -32.14
C ARG A 33 2.46 7.29 -31.80
N HIS A 34 2.55 5.97 -31.69
CA HIS A 34 3.78 5.27 -31.33
C HIS A 34 4.56 4.76 -32.54
N GLY A 35 3.91 4.52 -33.68
CA GLY A 35 4.58 4.23 -34.95
C GLY A 35 5.28 5.45 -35.56
N ALA A 36 4.85 6.67 -35.21
CA ALA A 36 5.38 7.90 -35.81
C ALA A 36 6.50 8.59 -34.99
N ALA A 37 6.73 8.20 -33.74
CA ALA A 37 7.63 8.92 -32.83
C ALA A 37 8.90 8.13 -32.48
N GLY A 38 9.90 8.21 -33.36
CA GLY A 38 11.33 8.10 -33.04
C GLY A 38 11.79 6.81 -32.35
N ALA A 39 12.09 5.79 -33.14
CA ALA A 39 12.59 4.48 -32.71
C ALA A 39 13.95 4.48 -31.96
N GLN A 40 14.56 5.64 -31.67
CA GLN A 40 15.92 5.71 -31.10
C GLN A 40 16.06 6.48 -29.78
N ARG A 41 15.01 7.17 -29.28
CA ARG A 41 15.15 8.05 -28.09
C ARG A 41 14.51 7.52 -26.81
N TYR A 42 13.68 6.48 -26.86
CA TYR A 42 12.91 6.02 -25.70
C TYR A 42 13.02 4.50 -25.51
N PRO A 43 12.94 3.99 -24.26
CA PRO A 43 12.89 2.56 -23.99
C PRO A 43 11.74 1.86 -24.74
N PRO A 44 11.82 0.55 -25.02
CA PRO A 44 10.76 -0.17 -25.73
C PRO A 44 9.42 -0.11 -25.00
N VAL A 45 8.32 -0.14 -25.76
CA VAL A 45 6.98 -0.34 -25.21
C VAL A 45 6.68 -1.82 -25.26
N VAL A 46 6.48 -2.43 -24.09
CA VAL A 46 6.26 -3.88 -23.96
C VAL A 46 4.80 -4.23 -23.70
N GLY A 47 3.93 -3.22 -23.53
CA GLY A 47 2.50 -3.43 -23.38
C GLY A 47 1.77 -2.24 -22.78
N THR A 48 0.58 -2.50 -22.27
CA THR A 48 -0.24 -1.54 -21.52
C THR A 48 -0.26 -1.89 -20.03
N VAL A 49 -0.71 -0.95 -19.20
CA VAL A 49 -0.90 -1.18 -17.76
C VAL A 49 -1.93 -2.27 -17.45
N PHE A 50 -2.82 -2.60 -18.39
CA PHE A 50 -3.83 -3.65 -18.19
C PHE A 50 -3.23 -5.06 -18.10
N HIS A 51 -2.01 -5.28 -18.63
CA HIS A 51 -1.30 -6.53 -18.39
C HIS A 51 -0.98 -6.74 -16.90
N GLN A 52 -0.80 -5.67 -16.13
CA GLN A 52 -0.58 -5.78 -14.67
C GLN A 52 -1.81 -6.37 -13.98
N VAL A 53 -3.02 -6.01 -14.42
CA VAL A 53 -4.27 -6.58 -13.91
C VAL A 53 -4.40 -8.05 -14.31
N TYR A 54 -4.09 -8.38 -15.56
CA TYR A 54 -4.13 -9.76 -16.05
C TYR A 54 -3.15 -10.66 -15.29
N HIS A 55 -1.96 -10.15 -14.96
CA HIS A 55 -0.93 -10.87 -14.21
C HIS A 55 -0.94 -10.60 -12.70
N LEU A 56 -2.01 -10.05 -12.12
CA LEU A 56 -2.01 -9.54 -10.74
C LEU A 56 -1.48 -10.54 -9.70
N ARG A 57 -1.89 -11.82 -9.80
CA ARG A 57 -1.47 -12.88 -8.87
C ARG A 57 0.00 -13.28 -8.99
N ARG A 58 0.66 -12.90 -10.08
CA ARG A 58 2.06 -13.17 -10.39
C ARG A 58 2.75 -11.91 -10.89
N LEU A 59 2.36 -10.75 -10.36
CA LEU A 59 2.80 -9.45 -10.88
C LEU A 59 4.32 -9.30 -10.82
N HIS A 60 4.93 -9.76 -9.73
CA HIS A 60 6.38 -9.78 -9.56
C HIS A 60 7.09 -10.71 -10.55
N ASP A 61 6.54 -11.90 -10.81
CA ASP A 61 7.09 -12.81 -11.82
C ASP A 61 7.00 -12.20 -13.21
N TYR A 62 5.83 -11.62 -13.55
CA TYR A 62 5.61 -10.94 -14.83
C TYR A 62 6.64 -9.81 -15.05
N PHE A 63 6.86 -8.96 -14.04
CA PHE A 63 7.90 -7.94 -14.13
C PHE A 63 9.30 -8.55 -14.23
N THR A 64 9.58 -9.62 -13.49
CA THR A 64 10.87 -10.32 -13.57
C THR A 64 11.13 -10.86 -14.96
N ASP A 65 10.13 -11.47 -15.60
CA ASP A 65 10.21 -11.98 -16.97
C ASP A 65 10.51 -10.84 -17.96
N LEU A 66 9.81 -9.70 -17.83
CA LEU A 66 10.10 -8.50 -18.64
C LEU A 66 11.52 -7.95 -18.41
N PHE A 67 12.00 -7.93 -17.17
CA PHE A 67 13.34 -7.44 -16.85
C PHE A 67 14.47 -8.37 -17.33
N ARG A 68 14.19 -9.64 -17.61
CA ARG A 68 15.15 -10.55 -18.27
C ARG A 68 15.39 -10.16 -19.72
N GLU A 69 14.41 -9.56 -20.38
CA GLU A 69 14.49 -9.16 -21.79
C GLU A 69 14.86 -7.68 -21.95
N HIS A 70 14.45 -6.84 -21.00
CA HIS A 70 14.58 -5.39 -21.08
C HIS A 70 14.99 -4.79 -19.73
N ALA A 71 16.19 -4.20 -19.65
CA ALA A 71 16.64 -3.49 -18.45
C ALA A 71 15.76 -2.26 -18.13
N THR A 72 15.19 -1.61 -19.16
CA THR A 72 14.23 -0.51 -19.01
C THR A 72 13.16 -0.62 -20.09
N PHE A 73 11.89 -0.48 -19.71
CA PHE A 73 10.76 -0.53 -20.64
C PHE A 73 9.60 0.37 -20.20
N ARG A 74 8.61 0.50 -21.09
CA ARG A 74 7.41 1.32 -20.87
C ARG A 74 6.14 0.49 -20.96
N LEU A 75 5.22 0.77 -20.04
CA LEU A 75 3.82 0.38 -20.13
C LEU A 75 2.95 1.60 -20.44
N LEU A 76 2.06 1.47 -21.40
CA LEU A 76 1.14 2.54 -21.79
C LEU A 76 -0.10 2.54 -20.89
N ALA A 77 -0.50 3.73 -20.46
CA ALA A 77 -1.65 3.94 -19.59
C ALA A 77 -2.71 4.83 -20.27
N PRO A 78 -3.98 4.73 -19.84
CA PRO A 78 -5.05 5.64 -20.25
C PRO A 78 -4.67 7.12 -20.17
N GLY A 79 -5.24 7.94 -21.06
CA GLY A 79 -4.98 9.38 -21.11
C GLY A 79 -3.60 9.77 -21.65
N GLY A 80 -2.95 8.89 -22.43
CA GLY A 80 -1.64 9.17 -23.03
C GLY A 80 -0.47 9.13 -22.04
N ARG A 81 -0.72 8.64 -20.82
CA ARG A 81 0.29 8.43 -19.79
C ARG A 81 1.19 7.23 -20.11
N ARG A 82 2.41 7.25 -19.59
CA ARG A 82 3.36 6.13 -19.69
C ARG A 82 3.95 5.87 -18.31
N GLN A 83 4.06 4.60 -17.95
CA GLN A 83 4.82 4.15 -16.78
C GLN A 83 6.14 3.58 -17.28
N ILE A 84 7.25 4.07 -16.73
CA ILE A 84 8.60 3.58 -17.04
C ILE A 84 9.02 2.67 -15.90
N TYR A 85 9.52 1.49 -16.24
CA TYR A 85 10.07 0.51 -15.31
C TYR A 85 11.53 0.29 -15.68
N THR A 86 12.38 0.21 -14.67
CA THR A 86 13.82 0.07 -14.87
C THR A 86 14.45 -0.79 -13.77
N SER A 87 15.33 -1.70 -14.19
CA SER A 87 16.27 -2.43 -13.35
C SER A 87 17.72 -2.02 -13.65
N ASP A 88 17.92 -0.99 -14.46
CA ASP A 88 19.23 -0.42 -14.77
C ASP A 88 19.73 0.38 -13.56
N THR A 89 20.85 -0.06 -12.99
CA THR A 89 21.42 0.52 -11.77
C THR A 89 21.84 1.99 -11.96
N ALA A 90 22.27 2.38 -13.16
CA ALA A 90 22.63 3.77 -13.45
C ALA A 90 21.39 4.68 -13.46
N VAL A 91 20.26 4.17 -13.98
CA VAL A 91 18.98 4.89 -13.96
C VAL A 91 18.42 4.96 -12.53
N VAL A 92 18.51 3.86 -11.77
CA VAL A 92 18.10 3.84 -10.36
C VAL A 92 18.92 4.83 -9.53
N GLU A 93 20.23 4.88 -9.73
CA GLU A 93 21.10 5.86 -9.06
C GLU A 93 20.73 7.30 -9.47
N HIS A 94 20.43 7.51 -10.76
CA HIS A 94 19.99 8.82 -11.23
C HIS A 94 18.71 9.29 -10.53
N ILE A 95 17.72 8.42 -10.42
CA ILE A 95 16.43 8.71 -9.77
C ILE A 95 16.58 8.92 -8.26
N LEU A 96 17.30 8.03 -7.58
CA LEU A 96 17.30 7.98 -6.11
C LEU A 96 18.42 8.80 -5.45
N ARG A 97 19.47 9.18 -6.20
CA ARG A 97 20.65 9.86 -5.66
C ARG A 97 21.00 11.14 -6.40
N THR A 98 21.37 11.06 -7.68
CA THR A 98 22.01 12.21 -8.35
C THR A 98 21.02 13.26 -8.84
N ASN A 99 19.75 12.90 -9.00
CA ASN A 99 18.71 13.82 -9.48
C ASN A 99 17.39 13.69 -8.69
N PHE A 100 17.46 13.29 -7.43
CA PHE A 100 16.30 12.98 -6.57
C PHE A 100 15.23 14.08 -6.53
N ALA A 101 15.64 15.35 -6.50
CA ALA A 101 14.71 16.49 -6.41
C ALA A 101 13.75 16.59 -7.61
N ASN A 102 14.06 15.96 -8.76
CA ASN A 102 13.20 15.94 -9.94
C ASN A 102 12.27 14.71 -9.99
N TYR A 103 12.38 13.77 -9.04
CA TYR A 103 11.59 12.54 -8.99
C TYR A 103 10.76 12.48 -7.70
N GLU A 104 9.67 13.23 -7.70
CA GLU A 104 8.68 13.21 -6.62
C GLU A 104 7.72 12.01 -6.76
N LYS A 105 7.05 11.61 -5.65
CA LYS A 105 5.95 10.64 -5.72
C LYS A 105 4.76 11.25 -6.46
N GLY A 106 4.52 12.54 -6.22
CA GLY A 106 3.58 13.40 -6.94
C GLY A 106 2.12 13.18 -6.56
N ALA A 107 1.25 14.03 -7.12
CA ALA A 107 -0.18 14.05 -6.81
C ALA A 107 -0.88 12.71 -7.07
N SER A 108 -0.43 11.93 -8.06
CA SER A 108 -0.98 10.60 -8.36
C SER A 108 -0.74 9.59 -7.23
N ASN A 109 0.37 9.71 -6.50
CA ASN A 109 0.67 8.88 -5.34
C ASN A 109 -0.16 9.33 -4.14
N TYR A 110 -0.18 10.63 -3.85
CA TYR A 110 -0.96 11.20 -2.76
C TYR A 110 -2.46 10.86 -2.88
N ASP A 111 -3.02 10.95 -4.08
CA ASP A 111 -4.40 10.59 -4.37
C ASP A 111 -4.73 9.10 -4.08
N LYS A 112 -3.75 8.20 -4.22
CA LYS A 112 -3.92 6.78 -3.87
C LYS A 112 -3.70 6.52 -2.39
N MET A 113 -2.64 7.07 -1.80
CA MET A 113 -2.17 6.75 -0.44
C MET A 113 -2.83 7.61 0.65
N GLY A 114 -3.29 8.81 0.30
CA GLY A 114 -3.72 9.84 1.25
C GLY A 114 -4.94 9.45 2.06
N ASP A 115 -5.80 8.57 1.56
CA ASP A 115 -6.96 8.09 2.32
C ASP A 115 -6.57 7.28 3.57
N LEU A 116 -5.45 6.55 3.52
CA LEU A 116 -4.96 5.74 4.65
C LEU A 116 -3.86 6.47 5.43
N PHE A 117 -2.95 7.15 4.74
CA PHE A 117 -1.75 7.73 5.36
C PHE A 117 -1.82 9.25 5.56
N GLY A 118 -2.85 9.93 5.04
CA GLY A 118 -2.97 11.39 5.11
C GLY A 118 -1.73 12.11 4.59
N ASP A 119 -1.27 13.11 5.33
CA ASP A 119 -0.01 13.83 5.09
C ASP A 119 1.25 13.08 5.59
N GLY A 120 1.14 11.75 5.78
CA GLY A 120 2.21 10.90 6.30
C GLY A 120 3.39 10.72 5.33
N ILE A 121 4.52 10.24 5.87
CA ILE A 121 5.81 10.11 5.17
C ILE A 121 5.76 9.32 3.85
N PHE A 122 4.78 8.43 3.69
CA PHE A 122 4.61 7.63 2.48
C PHE A 122 3.79 8.33 1.37
N ALA A 123 2.99 9.33 1.72
CA ALA A 123 2.04 9.97 0.81
C ALA A 123 2.56 11.29 0.22
N VAL A 124 3.23 12.11 1.04
CA VAL A 124 3.62 13.49 0.68
C VAL A 124 5.05 13.60 0.16
N ASP A 125 5.34 14.74 -0.47
CA ASP A 125 6.66 15.15 -0.97
C ASP A 125 7.10 16.50 -0.35
N GLY A 126 8.25 17.01 -0.79
CA GLY A 126 8.74 18.34 -0.42
C GLY A 126 8.99 18.52 1.08
N ASP A 127 8.70 19.72 1.59
CA ASP A 127 9.02 20.09 2.98
C ASP A 127 8.18 19.34 4.01
N LYS A 128 6.91 19.02 3.69
CA LYS A 128 6.08 18.13 4.53
C LYS A 128 6.76 16.78 4.72
N TRP A 129 7.23 16.18 3.63
CA TRP A 129 7.97 14.90 3.69
C TRP A 129 9.26 15.03 4.49
N LYS A 130 10.05 16.09 4.29
CA LYS A 130 11.29 16.33 5.05
C LYS A 130 11.02 16.43 6.54
N GLN A 131 9.96 17.13 6.94
CA GLN A 131 9.55 17.25 8.34
C GLN A 131 9.19 15.88 8.93
N GLN A 132 8.32 15.13 8.26
CA GLN A 132 7.92 13.77 8.70
C GLN A 132 9.14 12.85 8.81
N ARG A 133 10.02 12.87 7.80
CA ARG A 133 11.25 12.07 7.79
C ARG A 133 12.21 12.45 8.91
N LYS A 134 12.35 13.75 9.19
CA LYS A 134 13.22 14.21 10.28
C LYS A 134 12.71 13.71 11.63
N ILE A 135 11.41 13.80 11.89
CA ILE A 135 10.80 13.31 13.13
C ILE A 135 11.01 11.79 13.26
N ALA A 136 10.63 11.02 12.23
CA ALA A 136 10.80 9.57 12.23
C ALA A 136 12.27 9.15 12.40
N SER A 137 13.23 9.91 11.87
CA SER A 137 14.66 9.55 11.95
C SER A 137 15.19 9.43 13.38
N TYR A 138 14.57 10.09 14.37
CA TYR A 138 14.96 9.97 15.76
C TYR A 138 14.66 8.56 16.32
N ASP A 139 13.51 7.99 15.94
CA ASP A 139 13.07 6.64 16.34
C ASP A 139 13.91 5.54 15.67
N PHE A 140 14.42 5.81 14.47
CA PHE A 140 15.30 4.90 13.72
C PHE A 140 16.79 5.11 13.97
N SER A 141 17.17 5.94 14.95
CA SER A 141 18.58 6.09 15.32
C SER A 141 19.12 4.81 15.97
N THR A 142 20.41 4.51 15.79
CA THR A 142 21.06 3.33 16.42
C THR A 142 20.84 3.28 17.92
N ARG A 143 20.84 4.45 18.58
CA ARG A 143 20.58 4.56 20.02
C ARG A 143 19.14 4.17 20.35
N ALA A 144 18.14 4.75 19.67
CA ALA A 144 16.73 4.43 19.91
C ALA A 144 16.42 2.94 19.63
N LEU A 145 16.99 2.38 18.56
CA LEU A 145 16.83 0.97 18.24
C LEU A 145 17.42 0.07 19.34
N ARG A 146 18.62 0.39 19.85
CA ARG A 146 19.28 -0.39 20.89
C ARG A 146 18.61 -0.23 22.27
N ASP A 147 18.37 1.01 22.67
CA ASP A 147 17.99 1.34 24.06
C ASP A 147 16.49 1.16 24.31
N PHE A 148 15.65 1.25 23.27
CA PHE A 148 14.20 1.15 23.38
C PHE A 148 13.63 -0.02 22.58
N SER A 149 13.88 -0.07 21.27
CA SER A 149 13.22 -1.05 20.40
C SER A 149 13.69 -2.49 20.64
N GLY A 150 14.97 -2.69 20.99
CA GLY A 150 15.54 -4.01 21.22
C GLY A 150 14.83 -4.82 22.30
N GLY A 151 14.44 -4.18 23.41
CA GLY A 151 13.68 -4.83 24.47
C GLY A 151 12.29 -5.28 24.00
N VAL A 152 11.61 -4.43 23.21
CA VAL A 152 10.30 -4.75 22.62
C VAL A 152 10.40 -5.94 21.66
N PHE A 153 11.37 -5.90 20.75
CA PHE A 153 11.60 -6.99 19.79
C PHE A 153 11.91 -8.31 20.48
N ASN A 154 12.80 -8.31 21.47
CA ASN A 154 13.14 -9.51 22.23
C ASN A 154 11.93 -10.08 22.97
N ARG A 155 11.12 -9.23 23.58
CA ARG A 155 9.90 -9.65 24.28
C ARG A 155 8.89 -10.29 23.33
N ASN A 156 8.62 -9.67 22.19
CA ASN A 156 7.65 -10.21 21.22
C ASN A 156 8.21 -11.44 20.48
N ALA A 157 9.51 -11.50 20.23
CA ALA A 157 10.17 -12.70 19.71
C ALA A 157 10.07 -13.87 20.70
N ALA A 158 10.25 -13.62 22.01
CA ALA A 158 10.06 -14.65 23.04
C ALA A 158 8.60 -15.13 23.11
N LYS A 159 7.62 -14.21 23.07
CA LYS A 159 6.18 -14.58 22.98
C LYS A 159 5.91 -15.47 21.77
N LEU A 160 6.40 -15.07 20.59
CA LEU A 160 6.26 -15.85 19.36
C LEU A 160 6.92 -17.23 19.49
N ALA A 161 8.15 -17.31 20.00
CA ALA A 161 8.87 -18.57 20.19
C ALA A 161 8.10 -19.52 21.12
N HIS A 162 7.49 -19.02 22.20
CA HIS A 162 6.64 -19.82 23.08
C HIS A 162 5.40 -20.38 22.36
N ILE A 163 4.71 -19.57 21.56
CA ILE A 163 3.55 -20.01 20.77
C ILE A 163 3.95 -21.10 19.77
N VAL A 164 5.05 -20.88 19.05
CA VAL A 164 5.58 -21.83 18.07
C VAL A 164 5.99 -23.15 18.75
N ALA A 165 6.70 -23.08 19.87
CA ALA A 165 7.10 -24.26 20.63
C ALA A 165 5.90 -25.06 21.15
N GLY A 166 4.88 -24.37 21.67
CA GLY A 166 3.64 -25.00 22.14
C GLY A 166 2.90 -25.73 21.01
N ASN A 167 2.70 -25.06 19.87
CA ASN A 167 2.05 -25.67 18.71
C ASN A 167 2.85 -26.85 18.14
N ALA A 168 4.18 -26.72 18.08
CA ALA A 168 5.06 -27.79 17.62
C ALA A 168 5.01 -29.02 18.54
N ALA A 169 5.06 -28.81 19.87
CA ALA A 169 4.92 -29.89 20.86
C ALA A 169 3.56 -30.60 20.74
N ALA A 170 2.49 -29.84 20.49
CA ALA A 170 1.14 -30.36 20.25
C ALA A 170 0.93 -30.91 18.82
N LYS A 171 1.95 -30.88 17.95
CA LYS A 171 1.88 -31.24 16.53
C LYS A 171 0.74 -30.55 15.78
N GLN A 172 0.44 -29.31 16.16
CA GLN A 172 -0.61 -28.51 15.53
C GLN A 172 -0.04 -27.77 14.32
N PRO A 173 -0.76 -27.77 13.17
CA PRO A 173 -0.39 -26.92 12.05
C PRO A 173 -0.51 -25.44 12.48
N MET A 174 0.39 -24.60 11.97
CA MET A 174 0.38 -23.17 12.27
C MET A 174 0.67 -22.35 11.03
N ASP A 175 -0.03 -21.23 10.90
CA ASP A 175 0.27 -20.23 9.88
C ASP A 175 1.40 -19.33 10.37
N PHE A 176 2.61 -19.58 9.87
CA PHE A 176 3.79 -18.83 10.29
C PHE A 176 3.78 -17.39 9.77
N GLN A 177 3.15 -17.13 8.61
CA GLN A 177 3.01 -15.78 8.08
C GLN A 177 2.10 -14.94 8.98
N ALA A 178 0.94 -15.49 9.37
CA ALA A 178 0.02 -14.80 10.28
C ALA A 178 0.68 -14.53 11.66
N LEU A 179 1.46 -15.48 12.18
CA LEU A 179 2.19 -15.30 13.44
C LEU A 179 3.26 -14.20 13.35
N LEU A 180 4.02 -14.15 12.24
CA LEU A 180 5.00 -13.09 12.02
C LEU A 180 4.34 -11.72 11.88
N MET A 181 3.23 -11.63 11.15
CA MET A 181 2.45 -10.38 11.00
C MET A 181 1.93 -9.86 12.35
N LYS A 182 1.43 -10.76 13.21
CA LYS A 182 1.03 -10.39 14.58
C LYS A 182 2.22 -9.89 15.41
N ALA A 183 3.34 -10.61 15.36
CA ALA A 183 4.54 -10.23 16.10
C ALA A 183 5.12 -8.87 15.66
N THR A 184 5.14 -8.59 14.35
CA THR A 184 5.59 -7.30 13.82
C THR A 184 4.63 -6.19 14.19
N MET A 185 3.31 -6.43 14.11
CA MET A 185 2.29 -5.46 14.50
C MET A 185 2.38 -5.10 15.99
N ASP A 186 2.47 -6.10 16.89
CA ASP A 186 2.63 -5.86 18.34
C ASP A 186 3.91 -5.07 18.64
N SER A 187 4.99 -5.33 17.89
CA SER A 187 6.27 -4.64 18.07
C SER A 187 6.20 -3.18 17.62
N ILE A 188 5.69 -2.93 16.41
CA ILE A 188 5.62 -1.55 15.90
C ILE A 188 4.61 -0.72 16.68
N PHE A 189 3.52 -1.30 17.16
CA PHE A 189 2.56 -0.58 18.02
C PHE A 189 3.14 -0.21 19.37
N THR A 190 3.89 -1.12 19.97
CA THR A 190 4.58 -0.82 21.23
C THR A 190 5.63 0.26 21.00
N ILE A 191 6.39 0.22 19.90
CA ILE A 191 7.46 1.20 19.65
C ILE A 191 6.87 2.58 19.29
N ALA A 192 5.91 2.64 18.37
CA ALA A 192 5.41 3.89 17.81
C ALA A 192 4.35 4.56 18.69
N PHE A 193 3.51 3.79 19.37
CA PHE A 193 2.40 4.32 20.18
C PHE A 193 2.57 4.05 21.68
N GLY A 194 3.58 3.25 22.06
CA GLY A 194 3.75 2.80 23.44
C GLY A 194 2.65 1.84 23.91
N VAL A 195 1.86 1.27 23.00
CA VAL A 195 0.69 0.42 23.32
C VAL A 195 0.98 -1.02 22.90
N ASP A 196 0.78 -1.98 23.80
CA ASP A 196 0.78 -3.40 23.43
C ASP A 196 -0.56 -3.72 22.76
N LEU A 197 -0.54 -3.96 21.45
CA LEU A 197 -1.73 -4.30 20.67
C LEU A 197 -2.27 -5.70 21.06
N GLY A 198 -1.38 -6.58 21.56
CA GLY A 198 -1.73 -7.89 22.09
C GLY A 198 -2.26 -8.89 21.07
N THR A 199 -1.94 -8.74 19.79
CA THR A 199 -2.43 -9.64 18.73
C THR A 199 -1.90 -11.06 18.87
N LEU A 200 -0.66 -11.23 19.36
CA LEU A 200 -0.12 -12.54 19.73
C LEU A 200 -0.81 -13.15 20.97
N SER A 201 -1.36 -12.30 21.84
CA SER A 201 -2.05 -12.71 23.07
C SER A 201 -3.55 -12.91 22.87
N GLY A 202 -4.07 -12.79 21.64
CA GLY A 202 -5.49 -12.97 21.34
C GLY A 202 -6.37 -11.75 21.59
N SER A 203 -5.80 -10.54 21.61
CA SER A 203 -6.57 -9.28 21.69
C SER A 203 -7.54 -9.16 20.51
N ASP A 204 -8.85 -9.06 20.80
CA ASP A 204 -9.89 -8.89 19.78
C ASP A 204 -9.79 -7.53 19.09
N GLU A 205 -9.69 -6.44 19.87
CA GLU A 205 -9.56 -5.08 19.33
C GLU A 205 -8.27 -4.92 18.51
N GLY A 206 -7.16 -5.46 19.01
CA GLY A 206 -5.88 -5.43 18.31
C GLY A 206 -5.90 -6.21 17.00
N SER A 207 -6.51 -7.40 17.00
CA SER A 207 -6.66 -8.22 15.79
C SER A 207 -7.58 -7.55 14.77
N ARG A 208 -8.66 -6.90 15.22
CA ARG A 208 -9.57 -6.13 14.35
C ARG A 208 -8.85 -4.95 13.69
N PHE A 209 -8.05 -4.22 14.45
CA PHE A 209 -7.21 -3.14 13.90
C PHE A 209 -6.22 -3.70 12.87
N ALA A 210 -5.46 -4.74 13.22
CA ALA A 210 -4.42 -5.29 12.36
C ALA A 210 -5.00 -5.80 11.03
N ALA A 211 -6.13 -6.51 11.07
CA ALA A 211 -6.83 -6.97 9.88
C ALA A 211 -7.37 -5.80 9.04
N ALA A 212 -7.93 -4.76 9.67
CA ALA A 212 -8.42 -3.59 8.95
C ALA A 212 -7.28 -2.82 8.26
N PHE A 213 -6.12 -2.70 8.91
CA PHE A 213 -4.94 -2.06 8.34
C PHE A 213 -4.34 -2.86 7.18
N ASP A 214 -4.32 -4.19 7.29
CA ASP A 214 -3.85 -5.10 6.23
C ASP A 214 -4.76 -5.02 4.99
N ASP A 215 -6.09 -5.19 5.18
CA ASP A 215 -7.10 -5.02 4.12
C ASP A 215 -6.97 -3.63 3.46
N ALA A 216 -6.84 -2.57 4.26
CA ALA A 216 -6.72 -1.21 3.74
C ALA A 216 -5.45 -1.05 2.89
N SER A 217 -4.32 -1.61 3.36
CA SER A 217 -3.05 -1.57 2.63
C SER A 217 -3.14 -2.32 1.30
N GLU A 218 -3.80 -3.49 1.28
CA GLU A 218 -4.04 -4.26 0.06
C GLU A 218 -4.89 -3.46 -0.93
N PHE A 219 -6.01 -2.89 -0.49
CA PHE A 219 -6.89 -2.12 -1.39
C PHE A 219 -6.22 -0.86 -1.94
N ILE A 220 -5.38 -0.20 -1.14
CA ILE A 220 -4.57 0.93 -1.61
C ILE A 220 -3.57 0.48 -2.67
N LEU A 221 -2.95 -0.70 -2.51
CA LEU A 221 -2.03 -1.25 -3.50
C LEU A 221 -2.75 -1.58 -4.83
N LEU A 222 -3.98 -2.09 -4.76
CA LEU A 222 -4.79 -2.38 -5.97
C LEU A 222 -5.03 -1.11 -6.83
N ARG A 223 -5.08 0.08 -6.22
CA ARG A 223 -5.22 1.36 -6.97
C ARG A 223 -4.05 1.65 -7.92
N TYR A 224 -2.88 1.01 -7.74
CA TYR A 224 -1.72 1.20 -8.62
C TYR A 224 -1.86 0.46 -9.94
N VAL A 225 -2.64 -0.63 -9.96
CA VAL A 225 -2.85 -1.50 -11.12
C VAL A 225 -4.24 -1.34 -11.72
N ASP A 226 -5.24 -0.91 -10.93
CA ASP A 226 -6.57 -0.60 -11.41
C ASP A 226 -6.63 0.83 -11.98
N ALA A 227 -6.76 0.98 -13.30
CA ALA A 227 -6.89 2.28 -13.94
C ALA A 227 -8.24 2.98 -13.65
N PHE A 228 -9.24 2.24 -13.16
CA PHE A 228 -10.62 2.68 -12.95
C PHE A 228 -11.00 2.80 -11.47
N TRP A 229 -10.02 2.72 -10.55
CA TRP A 229 -10.28 2.76 -9.10
C TRP A 229 -11.10 3.98 -8.65
N LYS A 230 -10.95 5.14 -9.33
CA LYS A 230 -11.74 6.34 -9.06
C LYS A 230 -13.22 6.18 -9.37
N VAL A 231 -13.55 5.40 -10.40
CA VAL A 231 -14.95 5.08 -10.75
C VAL A 231 -15.53 4.16 -9.67
N SER A 232 -14.79 3.13 -9.27
CA SER A 232 -15.16 2.24 -8.16
C SER A 232 -15.36 3.01 -6.85
N ARG A 233 -14.50 4.00 -6.58
CA ARG A 233 -14.61 4.92 -5.43
C ARG A 233 -15.85 5.81 -5.52
N PHE A 234 -16.10 6.42 -6.69
CA PHE A 234 -17.27 7.28 -6.91
C PHE A 234 -18.59 6.52 -6.72
N LEU A 235 -18.66 5.29 -7.24
CA LEU A 235 -19.82 4.41 -7.09
C LEU A 235 -19.88 3.74 -5.71
N ASN A 236 -18.81 3.83 -4.92
CA ASN A 236 -18.67 3.19 -3.61
C ASN A 236 -18.99 1.68 -3.68
N VAL A 237 -18.27 0.95 -4.55
CA VAL A 237 -18.43 -0.49 -4.77
C VAL A 237 -17.12 -1.26 -4.61
N GLY A 238 -17.22 -2.56 -4.36
CA GLY A 238 -16.07 -3.47 -4.31
C GLY A 238 -15.03 -3.10 -3.24
N ALA A 239 -13.75 -3.24 -3.60
CA ALA A 239 -12.61 -2.95 -2.71
C ALA A 239 -12.63 -1.50 -2.18
N GLU A 240 -13.11 -0.53 -2.96
CA GLU A 240 -13.18 0.87 -2.53
C GLU A 240 -14.23 1.11 -1.44
N ALA A 241 -15.37 0.42 -1.52
CA ALA A 241 -16.39 0.46 -0.47
C ALA A 241 -15.86 -0.15 0.84
N ALA A 242 -15.17 -1.29 0.72
CA ALA A 242 -14.55 -1.98 1.85
C ALA A 242 -13.45 -1.12 2.48
N LEU A 243 -12.56 -0.53 1.67
CA LEU A 243 -11.49 0.37 2.10
C LEU A 243 -12.03 1.53 2.93
N ARG A 244 -13.13 2.16 2.51
CA ARG A 244 -13.76 3.23 3.29
C ARG A 244 -14.18 2.79 4.68
N HIS A 245 -14.68 1.56 4.83
CA HIS A 245 -15.02 1.01 6.15
C HIS A 245 -13.77 0.66 6.96
N ARG A 246 -12.73 0.10 6.33
CA ARG A 246 -11.47 -0.24 6.99
C ARG A 246 -10.73 0.99 7.53
N ILE A 247 -10.70 2.07 6.76
CA ILE A 247 -10.11 3.34 7.21
C ILE A 247 -10.80 3.85 8.48
N LYS A 248 -12.14 3.74 8.59
CA LYS A 248 -12.83 4.14 9.82
C LYS A 248 -12.37 3.33 11.03
N VAL A 249 -12.18 2.02 10.89
CA VAL A 249 -11.70 1.16 11.99
C VAL A 249 -10.27 1.55 12.39
N VAL A 250 -9.42 1.84 11.40
CA VAL A 250 -8.04 2.31 11.63
C VAL A 250 -8.05 3.65 12.36
N ASP A 251 -8.80 4.63 11.87
CA ASP A 251 -8.90 5.97 12.45
C ASP A 251 -9.45 5.93 13.87
N GLU A 252 -10.55 5.20 14.10
CA GLU A 252 -11.16 5.08 15.43
C GLU A 252 -10.15 4.56 16.46
N PHE A 253 -9.37 3.54 16.09
CA PHE A 253 -8.33 2.97 16.94
C PHE A 253 -7.16 3.94 17.18
N VAL A 254 -6.62 4.52 16.11
CA VAL A 254 -5.46 5.43 16.21
C VAL A 254 -5.82 6.68 17.01
N TYR A 255 -6.98 7.30 16.75
CA TYR A 255 -7.42 8.47 17.50
C TYR A 255 -7.75 8.13 18.95
N LYS A 256 -8.20 6.90 19.26
CA LYS A 256 -8.34 6.44 20.65
C LYS A 256 -6.98 6.41 21.35
N CYS A 257 -5.95 5.85 20.72
CA CYS A 257 -4.59 5.85 21.27
C CYS A 257 -4.03 7.27 21.48
N ILE A 258 -4.24 8.16 20.51
CA ILE A 258 -3.79 9.56 20.61
C ILE A 258 -4.46 10.27 21.79
N ARG A 259 -5.78 10.12 21.94
CA ARG A 259 -6.53 10.72 23.07
C ARG A 259 -6.03 10.21 24.41
N ALA A 260 -5.88 8.90 24.56
CA ALA A 260 -5.36 8.30 25.80
C ALA A 260 -3.98 8.87 26.18
N ARG A 261 -3.08 9.03 25.20
CA ARG A 261 -1.77 9.65 25.44
C ARG A 261 -1.84 11.13 25.79
N ALA A 262 -2.73 11.89 25.16
CA ALA A 262 -2.93 13.29 25.50
C ALA A 262 -3.44 13.48 26.93
N ASP A 263 -4.36 12.61 27.36
CA ASP A 263 -4.92 12.63 28.72
C ASP A 263 -3.86 12.30 29.78
N GLU A 264 -3.06 11.25 29.55
CA GLU A 264 -1.93 10.87 30.43
C GLU A 264 -0.92 12.02 30.62
N MET A 265 -0.60 12.74 29.54
CA MET A 265 0.31 13.90 29.60
C MET A 265 -0.31 15.08 30.35
N SER A 266 -1.62 15.31 30.21
CA SER A 266 -2.32 16.38 30.93
C SER A 266 -2.36 16.12 32.44
N ASP A 267 -2.65 14.88 32.84
CA ASP A 267 -2.75 14.50 34.24
C ASP A 267 -1.37 14.44 34.93
N GLY A 268 -0.34 13.96 34.22
CA GLY A 268 1.04 14.01 34.71
C GLY A 268 1.54 15.45 34.93
N SER A 269 1.15 16.39 34.07
CA SER A 269 1.49 17.81 34.23
C SER A 269 0.75 18.47 35.39
N LYS A 270 -0.47 18.03 35.73
CA LYS A 270 -1.20 18.52 36.91
C LYS A 270 -0.61 17.98 38.21
N ALA A 271 -0.14 16.73 38.23
CA ALA A 271 0.50 16.14 39.41
C ALA A 271 1.82 16.85 39.78
N HIS A 272 2.63 17.26 38.80
CA HIS A 272 3.88 18.00 39.03
C HIS A 272 3.68 19.49 39.37
N GLY A 273 2.50 20.06 39.12
CA GLY A 273 2.19 21.46 39.43
C GLY A 273 1.64 21.69 40.85
N VAL A 274 1.40 20.64 41.63
CA VAL A 274 0.85 20.70 43.00
C VAL A 274 1.93 20.51 44.07
N GLU A 275 3.15 20.14 43.68
CA GLU A 275 4.31 19.99 44.59
C GLU A 275 5.29 21.18 44.55
N GLY A 276 4.90 22.30 43.92
CA GLY A 276 5.71 23.53 43.80
C GLY A 276 5.27 24.67 44.70
#